data_AF-A0A443KCI3-F1
#
_entry.id   AF-A0A443KCI3-F1
#
_cell.length_a   1.000
_cell.length_b   1.000
_cell.length_c   1.000
_cell.angle_alpha   90.00
_cell.angle_beta   90.00
_cell.angle_gamma   90.00
#
_symmetry.space_group_name_H-M   'P 1'
#
loop_
_entity.id
_entity.type
_entity.pdbx_description
1 polymer ?
#
loop_
_entity_poly.entity_id
_entity_poly.type
_entity_poly.pdbx_seq_one_letter_code
_entity_poly.pdbx_strand_id
1 'polypeptide(L)' 'MAKVAKIKRPEAARHCVTIGEVERLAGIGQSHDERFAFWRQFSYLGDGAFDAARAELYRRIEAQSI' A
#
# COMPACT_ATOMS: atom_id res chain seq x y z
N MET A 1 -3.75 9.66 22.04
CA MET A 1 -3.97 9.66 20.58
C MET A 1 -2.61 9.66 19.91
N ALA A 2 -2.14 8.51 19.44
CA ALA A 2 -0.84 8.41 18.75
C ALA A 2 -0.91 9.24 17.46
N LYS A 3 0.09 10.11 17.24
CA LYS A 3 0.24 10.88 16.00
C LYS A 3 0.50 9.88 14.87
N VAL A 4 -0.50 9.64 14.03
CA VAL A 4 -0.28 8.89 12.78
C VAL A 4 0.72 9.72 11.97
N ALA A 5 1.94 9.21 11.81
CA ALA A 5 2.91 9.83 10.92
C ALA A 5 2.26 9.94 9.54
N LYS A 6 2.22 11.14 8.95
CA LYS A 6 1.62 11.33 7.62
C LYS A 6 2.39 10.48 6.62
N ILE A 7 1.80 9.36 6.21
CA ILE A 7 2.35 8.51 5.16
C ILE A 7 2.43 9.38 3.90
N LYS A 8 3.66 9.69 3.45
CA LYS A 8 3.86 10.45 2.21
C LYS A 8 3.61 9.53 1.03
N ARG A 9 2.79 10.01 0.10
CA ARG A 9 2.59 9.37 -1.19
C ARG A 9 3.82 9.63 -2.07
N PRO A 10 4.42 8.61 -2.69
CA PRO A 10 5.55 8.78 -3.58
C PRO A 10 5.11 9.42 -4.91
N GLU A 11 6.03 10.10 -5.59
CA GLU A 11 5.73 10.82 -6.84
C GLU A 11 5.19 9.87 -7.92
N ALA A 12 5.76 8.66 -8.01
CA ALA A 12 5.29 7.63 -8.94
C ALA A 12 3.81 7.26 -8.72
N ALA A 13 3.29 7.35 -7.49
CA ALA A 13 1.90 7.06 -7.16
C ALA A 13 1.00 8.31 -7.17
N ARG A 14 1.52 9.49 -7.52
CA ARG A 14 0.80 10.78 -7.43
C ARG A 14 -0.50 10.77 -8.24
N HIS A 15 -0.47 10.12 -9.39
CA HIS A 15 -1.60 10.03 -10.32
C HIS A 15 -2.52 8.83 -10.06
N CYS A 16 -2.18 7.93 -9.12
CA CYS A 16 -3.08 6.84 -8.76
C CYS A 16 -4.29 7.40 -8.00
N VAL A 17 -5.48 7.12 -8.54
CA VAL A 17 -6.78 7.52 -7.99
C VAL A 17 -7.34 6.41 -7.09
N THR A 18 -7.06 5.16 -7.43
CA THR A 18 -7.58 3.98 -6.74
C THR A 18 -6.48 3.20 -6.04
N ILE A 19 -6.86 2.44 -5.01
CA ILE A 19 -5.93 1.52 -4.34
C ILE A 19 -5.42 0.43 -5.30
N GLY A 20 -6.24 -0.01 -6.26
CA GLY A 20 -5.84 -1.00 -7.26
C GLY A 20 -4.71 -0.53 -8.18
N GLU A 21 -4.70 0.76 -8.52
CA GLU A 21 -3.59 1.36 -9.29
C GLU A 21 -2.31 1.42 -8.45
N VAL A 22 -2.43 1.75 -7.16
CA VAL A 22 -1.29 1.74 -6.23
C VAL A 22 -0.75 0.32 -6.04
N GLU A 23 -1.62 -0.67 -5.85
CA GLU A 23 -1.26 -2.10 -5.77
C GLU A 23 -0.51 -2.55 -7.02
N ARG A 24 -1.03 -2.23 -8.21
CA ARG A 24 -0.39 -2.57 -9.49
C ARG A 24 0.98 -1.92 -9.62
N LEU A 25 1.10 -0.64 -9.28
CA LEU A 25 2.37 0.09 -9.33
C LEU A 25 3.38 -0.46 -8.31
N ALA A 26 2.90 -0.98 -7.17
CA ALA A 26 3.74 -1.66 -6.18
C ALA A 26 4.12 -3.10 -6.57
N GLY A 27 3.70 -3.57 -7.75
CA GLY A 27 3.97 -4.92 -8.25
C GLY A 27 3.08 -6.00 -7.63
N ILE A 28 1.95 -5.63 -7.02
CA ILE A 28 0.94 -6.60 -6.56
C ILE A 28 0.11 -7.04 -7.76
N GLY A 29 0.11 -8.34 -8.02
CA GLY A 29 -0.71 -8.91 -9.08
C GLY A 29 -2.21 -8.66 -8.85
N GLN A 30 -2.96 -8.60 -9.94
CA GLN A 30 -4.37 -8.18 -9.92
C GLN A 30 -5.32 -9.35 -9.62
N SER A 31 -4.81 -10.55 -9.42
CA SER A 31 -5.62 -11.70 -9.00
C SER A 31 -6.14 -11.51 -7.57
N HIS A 32 -7.28 -12.13 -7.27
CA HIS A 32 -7.85 -12.07 -5.93
C HIS A 32 -6.88 -12.62 -4.88
N ASP A 33 -6.21 -13.74 -5.18
CA ASP A 33 -5.33 -14.44 -4.25
C ASP A 33 -4.08 -13.62 -3.90
N GLU A 34 -3.47 -12.95 -4.89
CA GLU A 34 -2.30 -12.10 -4.66
C GLU A 34 -2.64 -10.87 -3.82
N ARG A 35 -3.78 -10.22 -4.13
CA ARG A 35 -4.27 -9.08 -3.35
C ARG A 35 -4.61 -9.54 -1.93
N PHE A 36 -5.34 -10.63 -1.79
CA PHE A 36 -5.72 -11.18 -0.50
C PHE A 36 -4.48 -11.54 0.34
N ALA A 37 -3.51 -12.22 -0.25
CA ALA A 37 -2.25 -12.55 0.41
C ALA A 37 -1.54 -11.30 0.92
N PHE A 38 -1.49 -10.22 0.13
CA PHE A 38 -0.91 -8.95 0.56
C PHE A 38 -1.67 -8.32 1.74
N TRP A 39 -3.00 -8.16 1.62
CA TRP A 39 -3.81 -7.47 2.63
C TRP A 39 -3.91 -8.26 3.94
N ARG A 40 -3.94 -9.60 3.86
CA ARG A 40 -4.04 -10.49 5.02
C ARG A 40 -2.90 -10.30 6.02
N GLN A 41 -1.72 -9.88 5.56
CA GLN A 41 -0.56 -9.62 6.42
C GLN A 41 -0.83 -8.54 7.47
N PHE A 42 -1.76 -7.62 7.20
CA PHE A 42 -2.04 -6.44 8.03
C PHE A 42 -3.33 -6.57 8.85
N SER A 43 -4.13 -7.62 8.65
CA SER A 43 -5.46 -7.74 9.26
C SER A 43 -5.45 -7.74 10.79
N TYR A 44 -4.33 -8.15 11.40
CA TYR A 44 -4.15 -8.15 12.85
C TYR A 44 -4.12 -6.74 13.46
N LEU A 45 -3.92 -5.69 12.65
CA LEU A 45 -3.81 -4.30 13.10
C LEU A 45 -5.17 -3.59 13.28
N GLY A 46 -6.28 -4.27 12.98
CA GLY A 46 -7.63 -3.70 13.10
C GLY A 46 -7.74 -2.38 12.32
N ASP A 47 -8.13 -1.30 13.00
CA ASP A 47 -8.34 0.03 12.41
C ASP A 47 -7.09 0.61 11.72
N GLY A 48 -5.89 0.15 12.09
CA GLY A 48 -4.63 0.59 11.48
C GLY A 48 -4.19 -0.21 10.25
N ALA A 49 -4.90 -1.30 9.92
CA ALA A 49 -4.50 -2.24 8.87
C ALA A 49 -4.37 -1.56 7.49
N PHE A 50 -5.33 -0.68 7.15
CA PHE A 50 -5.34 -0.01 5.85
C PHE A 50 -4.17 0.96 5.69
N ASP A 51 -3.88 1.76 6.72
CA ASP A 51 -2.78 2.71 6.68
C ASP A 51 -1.42 2.01 6.65
N ALA A 52 -1.24 0.94 7.43
CA ALA A 52 -0.01 0.14 7.41
C ALA A 52 0.24 -0.51 6.04
N ALA A 53 -0.80 -1.12 5.46
CA ALA A 53 -0.73 -1.71 4.12
C ALA A 53 -0.43 -0.65 3.05
N ARG A 54 -1.06 0.52 3.13
CA ARG A 54 -0.81 1.63 2.20
C ARG A 54 0.63 2.16 2.31
N ALA A 55 1.18 2.25 3.52
CA ALA A 55 2.58 2.62 3.72
C ALA A 55 3.53 1.61 3.07
N GLU A 56 3.26 0.31 3.21
CA GLU A 56 4.05 -0.74 2.57
C GLU A 56 3.99 -0.66 1.04
N LEU A 57 2.81 -0.42 0.46
CA LEU A 57 2.69 -0.22 -0.99
C LEU A 57 3.56 0.94 -1.47
N TYR A 58 3.51 2.07 -0.78
CA TYR A 58 4.32 3.24 -1.11
C TYR A 58 5.82 2.95 -0.99
N ARG A 59 6.24 2.26 0.07
CA ARG A 59 7.64 1.83 0.24
C ARG A 59 8.10 0.94 -0.93
N ARG A 60 7.26 0.01 -1.39
CA ARG A 60 7.57 -0.87 -2.53
C ARG A 60 7.72 -0.10 -3.83
N ILE A 61 6.86 0.91 -4.06
CA ILE A 61 6.91 1.76 -5.25
C ILE A 61 8.21 2.58 -5.27
N GLU A 62 8.61 3.16 -4.12
CA GLU A 62 9.88 3.89 -4.01
C GLU A 62 11.09 2.98 -4.27
N ALA A 63 11.08 1.76 -3.73
CA ALA A 63 12.14 0.79 -3.95
C ALA A 63 12.28 0.33 -5.43
N GLN A 64 11.19 0.40 -6.20
CA GLN A 64 11.18 0.07 -7.63
C GLN A 64 11.54 1.26 -8.53
N SER A 65 11.57 2.48 -7.99
CA SER A 65 11.86 3.70 -8.75
C SER A 65 13.36 4.05 -8.80
N ILE A 66 14.23 3.10 -8.44
CA ILE A 66 15.70 3.22 -8.41
C ILE A 66 16.31 2.46 -9.60
#